data_AF-A0A2C9L384-F1
#
_entry.id   AF-A0A2C9L384-F1
#
_cell.length_a   1.000
_cell.length_b   1.000
_cell.length_c   1.000
_cell.angle_alpha   90.00
_cell.angle_beta   90.00
_cell.angle_gamma   90.00
#
_symmetry.space_group_name_H-M   'P 1'
#
loop_
_entity.id
_entity.type
_entity.pdbx_description
1 polymer ?
#
loop_
_entity_poly.entity_id
_entity_poly.type
_entity_poly.pdbx_seq_one_letter_code
_entity_poly.pdbx_strand_id
1 'polypeptide(L)'
;TLTRPTDKFQEALLHVLQNAPSNSKNQAVKDRAAALAVRVLTNYKGDMDQCIKSLDNKAVDTLMKYIYRGFETPTENSSAILLTWHQK
;
A
#
# COMPACT_ATOMS: atom_id res chain seq x y z
N THR A 1 7.78 1.66 24.92
CA THR A 1 8.74 2.13 23.89
C THR A 1 7.95 2.86 22.81
N LEU A 2 8.17 4.16 22.60
CA LEU A 2 7.46 4.91 21.55
C LEU A 2 8.00 4.48 20.18
N THR A 3 7.22 3.72 19.41
CA THR A 3 7.51 3.42 18.01
C THR A 3 7.46 4.71 17.19
N ARG A 4 8.45 4.92 16.31
CA ARG A 4 8.52 6.15 15.50
C ARG A 4 7.32 6.17 14.55
N PRO A 5 6.81 7.35 14.15
CA PRO A 5 5.68 7.45 13.23
C PRO A 5 5.88 6.66 11.94
N THR A 6 7.12 6.58 11.45
CA THR A 6 7.52 5.83 10.25
C THR A 6 7.31 4.32 10.40
N ASP A 7 7.65 3.76 11.56
CA ASP A 7 7.53 2.33 11.86
C ASP A 7 6.06 1.90 11.78
N LYS A 8 5.13 2.78 12.21
CA LYS A 8 3.68 2.53 12.16
C LYS A 8 3.13 2.43 10.74
N PHE A 9 3.65 3.22 9.80
CA PHE A 9 3.21 3.15 8.40
C PHE A 9 3.73 1.90 7.70
N GLN A 10 4.95 1.46 8.04
CA GLN A 10 5.48 0.19 7.52
C GLN A 10 4.68 -1.01 8.02
N GLU A 11 4.39 -1.06 9.32
CA GLU A 11 3.52 -2.09 9.90
C GLU A 11 2.12 -2.06 9.28
N ALA A 12 1.54 -0.87 9.09
CA ALA A 12 0.23 -0.71 8.46
C ALA A 12 0.23 -1.22 7.01
N LEU A 13 1.26 -0.90 6.22
CA LEU A 13 1.37 -1.36 4.84
C LEU A 13 1.47 -2.89 4.80
N LEU A 14 2.34 -3.48 5.61
CA LEU A 14 2.51 -4.93 5.69
C LEU A 14 1.18 -5.62 6.05
N HIS A 15 0.48 -5.08 7.06
CA HIS A 15 -0.80 -5.63 7.50
C HIS A 15 -1.87 -5.58 6.40
N VAL A 16 -1.97 -4.46 5.67
CA VAL A 16 -2.94 -4.30 4.58
C VAL A 16 -2.64 -5.25 3.42
N LEU A 17 -1.36 -5.42 3.05
CA LEU A 17 -0.96 -6.32 1.96
C LEU A 17 -1.19 -7.79 2.32
N GLN A 18 -0.86 -8.20 3.54
CA GLN A 18 -1.04 -9.60 4.00
C GLN A 18 -2.52 -9.99 4.13
N ASN A 19 -3.38 -9.04 4.50
CA ASN A 19 -4.80 -9.26 4.73
C ASN A 19 -5.68 -8.77 3.57
N ALA A 20 -5.11 -8.63 2.38
CA ALA A 20 -5.85 -8.21 1.19
C ALA A 20 -7.05 -9.15 0.93
N PRO A 21 -8.28 -8.62 0.78
CA PRO A 21 -9.51 -9.41 0.65
C PRO A 21 -9.69 -9.97 -0.78
N SER A 22 -8.64 -10.57 -1.36
CA SER A 22 -8.59 -11.03 -2.75
C SER A 22 -9.73 -12.00 -3.10
N ASN A 23 -10.07 -12.89 -2.16
CA ASN A 23 -11.11 -13.91 -2.32
C ASN A 23 -12.52 -13.43 -1.95
N SER A 24 -12.68 -12.18 -1.48
CA SER A 24 -13.98 -11.64 -1.12
C SER A 24 -14.86 -11.46 -2.36
N LYS A 25 -16.13 -11.91 -2.28
CA LYS A 25 -17.15 -11.58 -3.28
C LYS A 25 -17.73 -10.18 -3.09
N ASN A 26 -17.44 -9.53 -1.96
CA ASN A 26 -17.94 -8.19 -1.65
C ASN A 26 -17.00 -7.13 -2.21
N GLN A 27 -17.45 -6.44 -3.26
CA GLN A 27 -16.69 -5.39 -3.93
C GLN A 27 -16.38 -4.21 -3.01
N ALA A 28 -17.32 -3.79 -2.16
CA ALA A 28 -17.12 -2.68 -1.24
C ALA A 28 -15.99 -2.95 -0.23
N VAL A 29 -15.78 -4.20 0.18
CA VAL A 29 -14.66 -4.59 1.04
C VAL A 29 -13.34 -4.47 0.29
N LYS A 30 -13.29 -4.88 -0.97
CA LYS A 30 -12.11 -4.74 -1.84
C LYS A 30 -11.75 -3.28 -2.08
N ASP A 31 -12.76 -2.45 -2.32
CA ASP A 31 -12.58 -1.01 -2.56
C ASP A 31 -12.06 -0.30 -1.31
N ARG A 32 -12.61 -0.61 -0.13
CA ARG A 32 -12.12 -0.05 1.15
C ARG A 32 -10.69 -0.47 1.45
N ALA A 33 -10.33 -1.73 1.18
CA ALA A 33 -8.96 -2.21 1.37
C ALA A 33 -7.98 -1.50 0.42
N ALA A 34 -8.34 -1.35 -0.85
CA ALA A 34 -7.52 -0.61 -1.82
C ALA A 34 -7.37 0.87 -1.43
N ALA A 35 -8.45 1.54 -1.03
CA ALA A 35 -8.40 2.93 -0.57
C ALA A 35 -7.50 3.10 0.67
N LEU A 36 -7.57 2.15 1.62
CA LEU A 36 -6.69 2.14 2.79
C LEU A 36 -5.22 1.95 2.38
N ALA A 37 -4.94 1.01 1.48
CA ALA A 37 -3.58 0.78 0.96
C ALA A 37 -3.02 2.04 0.31
N VAL A 38 -3.77 2.67 -0.60
CA VAL A 38 -3.36 3.91 -1.28
C VAL A 38 -3.10 5.02 -0.27
N ARG A 39 -3.95 5.18 0.75
CA ARG A 39 -3.74 6.15 1.83
C ARG A 39 -2.45 5.89 2.61
N VAL A 40 -2.12 4.63 2.89
CA VAL A 40 -0.86 4.28 3.56
C VAL A 40 0.33 4.61 2.65
N LEU A 41 0.28 4.24 1.37
CA LEU A 41 1.34 4.51 0.39
C LEU A 41 1.61 6.01 0.21
N THR A 42 0.57 6.84 0.13
CA THR A 42 0.72 8.29 -0.06
C THR A 42 1.17 9.03 1.19
N ASN A 43 1.00 8.44 2.38
CA ASN A 43 1.45 9.01 3.65
C ASN A 43 2.75 8.39 4.17
N TYR A 44 3.31 7.41 3.46
CA TYR A 44 4.55 6.75 3.85
C TYR A 44 5.73 7.71 3.72
N LYS A 45 6.47 7.90 4.82
CA LYS A 45 7.65 8.79 4.91
C LYS A 45 8.93 8.04 5.26
N GLY A 46 8.92 6.72 5.16
CA GLY A 46 10.07 5.86 5.46
C GLY A 46 10.91 5.54 4.24
N ASP A 47 11.88 4.65 4.45
CA ASP A 47 12.67 4.06 3.36
C ASP A 47 11.77 3.05 2.59
N MET A 48 11.50 3.35 1.31
CA MET A 48 10.69 2.48 0.45
C MET A 48 11.46 1.23 0.04
N ASP A 49 12.77 1.33 -0.25
CA ASP A 49 13.59 0.20 -0.68
C ASP A 49 13.67 -0.84 0.44
N GLN A 50 13.87 -0.39 1.68
CA GLN A 50 13.87 -1.27 2.85
C GLN A 50 12.49 -1.90 3.07
N CYS A 51 11.41 -1.14 2.89
CA CYS A 51 10.06 -1.66 3.03
C CYS A 51 9.77 -2.77 2.01
N ILE A 52 10.08 -2.53 0.72
CA ILE A 52 9.83 -3.49 -0.36
C ILE A 52 10.67 -4.75 -0.18
N LYS A 53 11.93 -4.62 0.25
CA LYS A 53 12.80 -5.77 0.59
C LYS A 53 12.24 -6.66 1.71
N SER A 54 11.38 -6.12 2.57
CA SER A 54 10.74 -6.88 3.65
C SER A 54 9.48 -7.63 3.21
N LEU A 55 9.00 -7.40 1.99
CA LEU A 55 7.79 -8.04 1.44
C LEU A 55 8.12 -9.39 0.80
N ASP A 56 7.22 -10.35 0.94
CA ASP A 56 7.25 -11.56 0.13
C ASP A 56 6.67 -11.30 -1.28
N ASN A 57 6.87 -12.25 -2.20
CA ASN A 57 6.42 -12.12 -3.59
C ASN A 57 4.89 -11.87 -3.71
N LYS A 58 4.10 -12.43 -2.79
CA LYS A 58 2.63 -12.26 -2.79
C LYS A 58 2.25 -10.84 -2.37
N ALA A 59 2.94 -10.29 -1.38
CA ALA A 59 2.75 -8.93 -0.92
C ALA A 59 3.20 -7.92 -1.98
N VAL A 60 4.29 -8.18 -2.72
CA VAL A 60 4.72 -7.35 -3.86
C VAL A 60 3.68 -7.35 -4.99
N ASP A 61 3.14 -8.52 -5.36
CA ASP A 61 2.06 -8.62 -6.35
C ASP A 61 0.80 -7.85 -5.89
N THR A 62 0.46 -7.96 -4.62
CA THR A 62 -0.67 -7.23 -4.01
C THR A 62 -0.42 -5.71 -4.00
N LEU A 63 0.81 -5.29 -3.70
CA LEU A 63 1.23 -3.89 -3.76
C LEU A 63 1.02 -3.32 -5.16
N MET A 64 1.49 -4.03 -6.20
CA MET A 64 1.30 -3.61 -7.59
C MET A 64 -0.18 -3.48 -7.97
N LYS A 65 -1.02 -4.44 -7.56
CA LYS A 65 -2.48 -4.35 -7.77
C LYS A 65 -3.08 -3.09 -7.15
N TYR A 66 -2.69 -2.74 -5.92
CA TYR A 66 -3.18 -1.54 -5.27
C TYR A 66 -2.63 -0.24 -5.87
N ILE A 67 -1.41 -0.25 -6.40
CA ILE A 67 -0.86 0.88 -7.17
C ILE A 67 -1.72 1.14 -8.41
N TYR A 68 -2.04 0.11 -9.20
CA TYR A 68 -2.92 0.27 -10.38
C TYR A 68 -4.33 0.74 -10.01
N ARG A 69 -4.90 0.20 -8.92
CA ARG A 69 -6.18 0.67 -8.39
C ARG A 69 -6.13 2.13 -7.96
N GLY A 70 -5.01 2.59 -7.40
CA GLY A 70 -4.81 3.99 -7.06
C GLY A 70 -4.79 4.92 -8.27
N PHE A 71 -4.34 4.44 -9.43
CA PHE A 71 -4.41 5.20 -10.69
C PHE A 71 -5.84 5.29 -11.26
N GLU A 72 -6.73 4.35 -10.95
CA GLU A 72 -8.15 4.41 -11.33
C GLU A 72 -8.90 5.53 -10.55
N THR A 73 -8.44 5.86 -9.35
CA THR A 73 -9.05 6.89 -8.48
C THR A 73 -8.01 7.90 -8.00
N PRO A 74 -7.48 8.75 -8.90
CA PRO A 74 -6.43 9.69 -8.55
C PRO A 74 -6.93 10.72 -7.53
N THR A 75 -6.08 11.04 -6.56
CA THR A 75 -6.25 12.13 -5.62
C THR A 75 -5.07 13.09 -5.75
N GLU A 76 -5.16 14.28 -5.16
CA GLU A 76 -4.09 15.27 -5.27
C GLU A 76 -2.72 14.69 -4.88
N ASN A 77 -1.75 14.82 -5.77
CA ASN A 77 -0.38 14.29 -5.66
C ASN A 77 -0.23 12.76 -5.55
N SER A 78 -1.31 11.97 -5.52
CA SER A 78 -1.19 10.51 -5.33
C SER A 78 -0.50 9.83 -6.50
N SER A 79 -0.77 10.25 -7.74
CA SER A 79 -0.19 9.61 -8.93
C SER A 79 1.33 9.69 -8.97
N ALA A 80 1.93 10.82 -8.58
CA ALA A 80 3.38 10.97 -8.53
C ALA A 80 4.00 10.03 -7.49
N ILE A 81 3.40 9.95 -6.30
CA ILE A 81 3.87 9.06 -5.22
C ILE A 81 3.72 7.59 -5.61
N LEU A 82 2.59 7.22 -6.23
CA LEU A 82 2.33 5.86 -6.71
C LEU A 82 3.31 5.44 -7.82
N LEU A 83 3.70 6.38 -8.70
CA LEU A 83 4.77 6.13 -9.69
C LEU A 83 6.12 5.89 -9.01
N THR A 84 6.45 6.61 -7.93
CA THR A 84 7.67 6.34 -7.15
C THR A 84 7.65 4.94 -6.55
N TRP A 85 6.52 4.53 -5.96
CA TRP A 85 6.37 3.16 -5.45
C TRP A 85 6.50 2.10 -6.55
N HIS A 86 5.94 2.35 -7.74
CA HIS A 86 6.04 1.43 -8.88
C HIS A 86 7.47 1.28 -9.41
N GLN A 87 8.30 2.32 -9.32
CA GLN A 87 9.67 2.32 -9.83
C GLN A 87 10.67 1.60 -8.90
N LYS A 88 10.27 1.33 -7.66
CA LYS A 88 11.08 0.70 -6.62
C LYS A 88 10.85 -0.81 -6.58
#